data_AF-A0A847GGI9-F1
#
_entry.id   AF-A0A847GGI9-F1
#
_cell.length_a   1.000
_cell.length_b   1.000
_cell.length_c   1.000
_cell.angle_alpha   90.00
_cell.angle_beta   90.00
_cell.angle_gamma   90.00
#
_symmetry.space_group_name_H-M   'P 1'
#
loop_
_entity.id
_entity.type
_entity.pdbx_description
1 polymer ?
#
loop_
_entity_poly.entity_id
_entity_poly.type
_entity_poly.pdbx_seq_one_letter_code
_entity_poly.pdbx_strand_id
1 'polypeptide(L)'
;MKRVAGKILLALFGLALALVLGEAAVRVFGLGPDIHGIRRGTIRLTPDPGLKYELLPNVQTPEGEVLVNEFGMRNRPIALEKPAGVRRVACLGDSIAFGMGARRETFSVQLERELNAAVEGGGKWEALNFGVPGYHIGQVAAMLAGRAARFAPDEVLYLYCLNDPQDTSKELEEILRADGMTAARRDYLGQVWEGARS
;
A
#
# COMPACT_ATOMS: atom_id res chain seq x y z
N MET A 1 -50.56 -26.43 9.03
CA MET A 1 -49.39 -25.97 9.84
C MET A 1 -48.19 -26.92 9.76
N LYS A 2 -48.26 -28.17 10.25
CA LYS A 2 -47.09 -29.10 10.26
C LYS A 2 -46.45 -29.36 8.89
N ARG A 3 -47.24 -29.51 7.82
CA ARG A 3 -46.74 -29.69 6.44
C ARG A 3 -46.02 -28.47 5.87
N VAL A 4 -46.38 -27.26 6.32
CA VAL A 4 -45.74 -26.01 5.88
C VAL A 4 -44.41 -25.85 6.60
N ALA A 5 -44.37 -26.13 7.92
CA ALA A 5 -43.14 -26.12 8.70
C ALA A 5 -42.07 -27.09 8.15
N GLY A 6 -42.48 -28.31 7.74
CA GLY A 6 -41.54 -29.26 7.12
C GLY A 6 -40.93 -28.78 5.81
N LYS A 7 -41.70 -28.09 4.96
CA LYS A 7 -41.19 -27.50 3.71
C LYS A 7 -40.22 -26.35 3.97
N ILE A 8 -40.51 -25.50 4.96
CA ILE A 8 -39.62 -24.41 5.37
C ILE A 8 -38.31 -24.97 5.91
N LEU A 9 -38.35 -25.98 6.79
CA LEU A 9 -37.14 -26.62 7.32
C LEU A 9 -36.29 -27.26 6.22
N LEU A 10 -36.92 -27.92 5.24
CA LEU A 10 -36.21 -28.51 4.11
C LEU A 10 -35.53 -27.44 3.23
N ALA A 11 -36.22 -26.32 2.96
CA ALA A 11 -35.66 -25.20 2.21
C ALA A 11 -34.47 -24.55 2.94
N LEU A 12 -34.60 -24.32 4.26
CA LEU A 12 -33.53 -23.77 5.10
C LEU A 12 -32.33 -24.71 5.17
N PHE A 13 -32.56 -26.02 5.32
CA PHE A 13 -31.50 -27.02 5.31
C PHE A 13 -30.80 -27.07 3.96
N GLY A 14 -31.54 -27.09 2.85
CA GLY A 14 -30.98 -27.07 1.50
C GLY A 14 -30.12 -25.83 1.24
N LEU A 15 -30.60 -24.65 1.67
CA LEU A 15 -29.84 -23.40 1.58
C LEU A 15 -28.57 -23.47 2.43
N ALA A 16 -28.66 -23.91 3.68
CA ALA A 16 -27.50 -24.04 4.56
C ALA A 16 -26.47 -25.02 3.99
N LEU A 17 -26.91 -26.16 3.47
CA LEU A 17 -26.05 -27.14 2.84
C LEU A 17 -25.37 -26.58 1.58
N ALA A 18 -26.10 -25.86 0.72
CA ALA A 18 -25.53 -25.23 -0.46
C ALA A 18 -24.47 -24.18 -0.10
N LEU A 19 -24.71 -23.37 0.94
CA LEU A 19 -23.74 -22.38 1.42
C LEU A 19 -22.49 -23.04 2.01
N VAL A 20 -22.65 -24.12 2.80
CA VAL A 20 -21.53 -24.87 3.36
C VAL A 20 -20.69 -25.53 2.26
N LEU A 21 -21.34 -26.16 1.28
CA LEU A 21 -20.65 -26.78 0.14
C LEU A 21 -19.95 -25.73 -0.73
N GLY A 22 -20.58 -24.58 -0.94
CA GLY A 22 -20.00 -23.45 -1.66
C GLY A 22 -18.75 -22.91 -0.97
N GLU A 23 -18.82 -22.59 0.32
CA GLU A 23 -17.68 -22.14 1.13
C GLU A 23 -16.56 -23.19 1.16
N ALA A 24 -16.92 -24.47 1.34
CA ALA A 24 -15.95 -25.56 1.32
C ALA A 24 -15.24 -25.64 -0.03
N ALA A 25 -15.96 -25.55 -1.15
CA ALA A 25 -15.36 -25.52 -2.47
C ALA A 25 -14.42 -24.31 -2.63
N VAL A 26 -14.85 -23.11 -2.22
CA VAL A 26 -14.02 -21.89 -2.27
C VAL A 26 -12.72 -22.08 -1.49
N ARG A 27 -12.75 -22.67 -0.29
CA ARG A 27 -11.55 -22.91 0.53
C ARG A 27 -10.66 -24.02 0.00
N VAL A 28 -11.25 -25.15 -0.41
CA VAL A 28 -10.50 -26.32 -0.90
C VAL A 28 -9.78 -26.01 -2.21
N PHE A 29 -10.43 -25.27 -3.09
CA PHE A 29 -9.89 -24.93 -4.40
C PHE A 29 -9.19 -23.56 -4.42
N GLY A 30 -9.16 -22.83 -3.30
CA GLY A 30 -8.55 -21.49 -3.24
C GLY A 30 -9.18 -20.50 -4.21
N LEU A 31 -10.49 -20.58 -4.43
CA LEU A 31 -11.22 -19.73 -5.39
C LEU A 31 -11.58 -18.35 -4.81
N GLY A 32 -11.26 -18.12 -3.54
CA GLY A 32 -11.46 -16.82 -2.89
C GLY A 32 -10.44 -15.81 -3.41
N PRO A 33 -10.82 -14.54 -3.59
CA PRO A 33 -9.83 -13.51 -3.87
C PRO A 33 -8.88 -13.37 -2.68
N ASP A 34 -7.59 -13.22 -2.94
CA ASP A 34 -6.62 -12.84 -1.91
C ASP A 34 -6.91 -11.39 -1.49
N ILE A 35 -7.54 -11.23 -0.33
CA ILE A 35 -7.83 -9.91 0.23
C ILE A 35 -6.61 -9.47 1.05
N HIS A 36 -5.75 -8.67 0.43
CA HIS A 36 -4.65 -8.01 1.12
C HIS A 36 -5.09 -6.64 1.64
N GLY A 37 -5.57 -6.60 2.88
CA GLY A 37 -5.88 -5.36 3.56
C GLY A 37 -4.64 -4.59 3.99
N ILE A 38 -4.74 -3.27 4.01
CA ILE A 38 -3.78 -2.42 4.72
C ILE A 38 -3.95 -2.71 6.22
N ARG A 39 -2.90 -3.24 6.86
CA ARG A 39 -2.96 -3.53 8.30
C ARG A 39 -3.12 -2.23 9.09
N ARG A 40 -4.08 -2.20 10.02
CA ARG A 40 -4.20 -1.08 10.98
C ARG A 40 -2.86 -0.85 11.69
N GLY A 41 -2.46 0.41 11.83
CA GLY A 41 -1.20 0.80 12.46
C GLY A 41 0.02 0.84 11.53
N THR A 42 -0.13 0.55 10.22
CA THR A 42 0.96 0.76 9.24
C THR A 42 0.85 2.09 8.50
N ILE A 43 -0.26 2.81 8.61
CA ILE A 43 -0.53 4.09 7.97
C ILE A 43 -0.99 5.11 9.00
N ARG A 44 -0.65 6.38 8.79
CA ARG A 44 -1.19 7.54 9.51
C ARG A 44 -1.54 8.68 8.57
N LEU A 45 -2.43 9.57 9.01
CA LEU A 45 -2.63 10.87 8.35
C LEU A 45 -1.39 11.75 8.50
N THR A 46 -1.11 12.57 7.50
CA THR A 46 -0.03 13.56 7.50
C THR A 46 -0.58 14.97 7.19
N PRO A 47 -0.02 16.03 7.80
CA PRO A 47 -0.34 17.40 7.41
C PRO A 47 0.20 17.77 6.03
N ASP A 48 1.05 16.94 5.41
CA ASP A 48 1.50 17.14 4.04
C ASP A 48 0.27 17.13 3.08
N PRO A 49 -0.01 18.25 2.40
CA PRO A 49 -1.21 18.41 1.56
C PRO A 49 -1.16 17.61 0.26
N GLY A 50 0.05 17.31 -0.23
CA GLY A 50 0.25 16.47 -1.40
C GLY A 50 0.09 14.98 -1.07
N LEU A 51 0.52 14.56 0.12
CA LEU A 51 0.47 13.16 0.53
C LEU A 51 -0.79 12.77 1.30
N LYS A 52 -1.29 13.61 2.21
CA LYS A 52 -2.48 13.45 3.07
C LYS A 52 -2.45 12.29 4.07
N TYR A 53 -1.90 11.14 3.69
CA TYR A 53 -1.55 10.04 4.58
C TYR A 53 -0.19 9.46 4.17
N GLU A 54 0.42 8.66 5.03
CA GLU A 54 1.73 8.05 4.77
C GLU A 54 1.90 6.75 5.57
N LEU A 55 2.86 5.93 5.15
CA LEU A 55 3.30 4.79 5.96
C LEU A 55 3.91 5.29 7.28
N LEU A 56 3.55 4.64 8.38
CA LEU A 56 4.14 4.92 9.68
C LEU A 56 5.60 4.44 9.67
N PRO A 57 6.58 5.30 10.02
CA PRO A 57 7.99 4.93 9.99
C PRO A 57 8.33 3.93 11.10
N ASN A 58 9.41 3.17 10.90
CA ASN A 58 9.90 2.16 11.84
C ASN A 58 8.87 1.09 12.21
N VAL A 59 8.07 0.68 11.24
CA VAL A 59 7.07 -0.39 11.41
C VAL A 59 7.61 -1.70 10.88
N GLN A 60 7.49 -2.74 11.69
CA GLN A 60 7.67 -4.11 11.24
C GLN A 60 6.43 -4.91 11.64
N THR A 61 5.83 -5.65 10.72
CA THR A 61 4.73 -6.56 11.08
C THR A 61 5.27 -7.69 11.96
N PRO A 62 4.45 -8.29 12.85
CA PRO A 62 4.91 -9.35 13.76
C PRO A 62 5.57 -10.54 13.05
N GLU A 63 5.13 -10.84 11.83
CA GLU A 63 5.67 -11.91 11.00
C GLU A 63 6.99 -11.52 10.31
N GLY A 64 7.41 -10.26 10.41
CA GLY A 64 8.62 -9.70 9.81
C GLY A 64 8.56 -9.52 8.30
N GLU A 65 7.37 -9.66 7.71
CA GLU A 65 7.16 -9.68 6.26
C GLU A 65 7.10 -8.28 5.65
N VAL A 66 6.49 -7.34 6.37
CA VAL A 66 6.44 -5.92 6.01
C VAL A 66 7.39 -5.17 6.93
N LEU A 67 8.35 -4.48 6.32
CA LEU A 67 9.26 -3.55 6.99
C LEU A 67 9.09 -2.18 6.37
N VAL A 68 8.85 -1.17 7.19
CA VAL A 68 8.84 0.24 6.81
C VAL A 68 9.95 0.93 7.59
N ASN A 69 10.90 1.50 6.88
CA ASN A 69 12.07 2.13 7.49
C ASN A 69 11.74 3.51 8.09
N GLU A 70 12.74 4.17 8.64
CA GLU A 70 12.64 5.46 9.34
C GLU A 70 12.12 6.60 8.45
N PHE A 71 12.23 6.45 7.12
CA PHE A 71 11.76 7.43 6.14
C PHE A 71 10.37 7.10 5.58
N GLY A 72 9.69 6.08 6.11
CA GLY A 72 8.40 5.65 5.60
C GLY A 72 8.49 4.96 4.24
N MET A 73 9.64 4.37 3.90
CA MET A 73 9.82 3.56 2.69
C MET A 73 9.67 2.08 3.03
N ARG A 74 9.15 1.30 2.08
CA ARG A 74 9.11 -0.16 2.21
C ARG A 74 10.53 -0.73 2.11
N ASN A 75 10.79 -1.79 2.88
CA ASN A 75 12.04 -2.56 2.99
C ASN A 75 13.09 -1.92 3.92
N ARG A 76 14.36 -2.33 3.75
CA ARG A 76 15.47 -2.02 4.63
C ARG A 76 15.75 -0.51 4.74
N PRO A 77 16.43 -0.06 5.80
CA PRO A 77 17.00 1.28 5.85
C PRO A 77 17.92 1.57 4.65
N ILE A 78 17.86 2.81 4.17
CA ILE A 78 18.72 3.37 3.11
C ILE A 78 19.22 4.72 3.60
N ALA A 79 20.51 4.97 3.47
CA ALA A 79 21.11 6.24 3.87
C ALA A 79 20.49 7.40 3.07
N LEU A 80 20.20 8.53 3.73
CA LEU A 80 19.69 9.70 3.04
C LEU A 80 20.69 10.22 2.00
N GLU A 81 21.93 10.45 2.44
CA GLU A 81 23.03 10.82 1.54
C GLU A 81 23.39 9.64 0.63
N LYS A 82 23.50 9.92 -0.67
CA LYS A 82 23.84 8.90 -1.66
C LYS A 82 25.33 8.56 -1.56
N PRO A 83 25.72 7.31 -1.25
CA PRO A 83 27.12 6.94 -1.21
C PRO A 83 27.79 7.07 -2.58
N ALA A 84 29.09 7.37 -2.60
CA ALA A 84 29.85 7.44 -3.84
C ALA A 84 29.81 6.10 -4.59
N GLY A 85 29.63 6.15 -5.91
CA GLY A 85 29.56 4.95 -6.76
C GLY A 85 28.23 4.18 -6.69
N VAL A 86 27.25 4.66 -5.91
CA VAL A 86 25.91 4.07 -5.85
C VAL A 86 24.96 4.80 -6.79
N ARG A 87 24.24 4.05 -7.63
CA ARG A 87 23.09 4.53 -8.39
C ARG A 87 21.78 4.19 -7.67
N ARG A 88 20.80 5.08 -7.77
CA ARG A 88 19.51 4.95 -7.09
C ARG A 88 18.36 4.95 -8.10
N VAL A 89 17.45 4.00 -7.96
CA VAL A 89 16.15 4.03 -8.63
C VAL A 89 15.04 4.23 -7.60
N ALA A 90 14.24 5.29 -7.75
CA ALA A 90 13.05 5.51 -6.94
C ALA A 90 11.86 4.78 -7.57
N CYS A 91 11.39 3.73 -6.90
CA CYS A 91 10.17 3.00 -7.26
C CYS A 91 8.97 3.68 -6.59
N LEU A 92 8.11 4.30 -7.40
CA LEU A 92 6.96 5.09 -6.99
C LEU A 92 5.66 4.43 -7.44
N GLY A 93 4.60 4.67 -6.67
CA GLY A 93 3.26 4.20 -7.01
C GLY A 93 2.49 3.86 -5.76
N ASP A 94 1.65 2.84 -5.88
CA ASP A 94 0.62 2.51 -4.91
C ASP A 94 0.86 1.13 -4.26
N SER A 95 -0.20 0.33 -4.10
CA SER A 95 -0.16 -1.09 -3.74
C SER A 95 0.77 -1.94 -4.61
N ILE A 96 0.91 -1.65 -5.91
CA ILE A 96 1.77 -2.40 -6.82
C ILE A 96 3.24 -2.11 -6.52
N ALA A 97 3.61 -0.83 -6.41
CA ALA A 97 4.96 -0.42 -6.01
C ALA A 97 5.31 -0.93 -4.61
N PHE A 98 4.38 -0.82 -3.66
CA PHE A 98 4.56 -1.29 -2.28
C PHE A 98 4.80 -2.81 -2.21
N GLY A 99 4.33 -3.57 -3.21
CA GLY A 99 4.35 -5.03 -3.21
C GLY A 99 3.30 -5.59 -2.26
N MET A 100 2.05 -5.13 -2.37
CA MET A 100 0.93 -5.69 -1.63
C MET A 100 0.81 -7.21 -1.94
N GLY A 101 0.69 -8.03 -0.89
CA GLY A 101 0.74 -9.49 -1.01
C GLY A 101 2.15 -10.08 -1.06
N ALA A 102 3.17 -9.28 -1.39
CA ALA A 102 4.55 -9.70 -1.28
C ALA A 102 5.04 -9.59 0.18
N ARG A 103 5.80 -10.62 0.60
CA ARG A 103 6.54 -10.62 1.86
C ARG A 103 7.78 -9.72 1.72
N ARG A 104 8.98 -10.28 1.79
CA ARG A 104 10.24 -9.51 1.65
C ARG A 104 10.65 -9.30 0.19
N GLU A 105 10.24 -10.19 -0.71
CA GLU A 105 10.59 -10.16 -2.14
C GLU A 105 9.68 -9.22 -2.95
N THR A 106 9.60 -7.96 -2.52
CA THR A 106 8.90 -6.90 -3.28
C THR A 106 9.57 -6.67 -4.64
N PHE A 107 8.84 -6.10 -5.61
CA PHE A 107 9.38 -5.77 -6.93
C PHE A 107 10.70 -4.97 -6.83
N SER A 108 10.78 -3.98 -5.93
CA SER A 108 12.00 -3.19 -5.73
C SER A 108 13.20 -4.03 -5.25
N VAL A 109 12.97 -5.04 -4.40
CA VAL A 109 14.04 -5.94 -3.94
C VAL A 109 14.56 -6.80 -5.08
N GLN A 110 13.65 -7.32 -5.91
CA GLN A 110 14.02 -8.10 -7.08
C GLN A 110 14.76 -7.21 -8.09
N LEU A 111 14.27 -6.01 -8.36
CA LEU A 111 14.93 -5.03 -9.23
C LEU A 111 16.34 -4.68 -8.75
N GLU A 112 16.53 -4.39 -7.45
CA GLU A 112 17.85 -4.13 -6.88
C GLU A 112 18.81 -5.31 -7.12
N ARG A 113 18.33 -6.54 -6.91
CA ARG A 113 19.13 -7.75 -7.13
C ARG A 113 19.54 -7.90 -8.59
N GLU A 114 18.60 -7.77 -9.53
CA GLU A 114 18.88 -7.92 -10.96
C GLU A 114 19.81 -6.81 -11.48
N LEU A 115 19.62 -5.56 -11.06
CA LEU A 115 20.49 -4.44 -11.43
C LEU A 115 21.93 -4.62 -10.92
N ASN A 116 22.09 -5.13 -9.69
CA ASN A 116 23.41 -5.41 -9.13
C ASN A 116 24.07 -6.64 -9.79
N ALA A 117 23.30 -7.63 -10.23
CA ALA A 117 23.83 -8.78 -10.97
C ALA A 117 24.30 -8.41 -12.39
N ALA A 118 23.67 -7.41 -13.00
CA ALA A 118 24.00 -6.94 -14.35
C ALA A 118 25.17 -5.92 -14.41
N VAL A 119 25.59 -5.34 -13.28
CA VAL A 119 26.68 -4.37 -13.24
C VAL A 119 28.04 -5.07 -13.17
N GLU A 120 28.87 -4.84 -14.17
CA GLU A 120 30.29 -5.19 -14.16
C GLU A 120 31.13 -4.05 -13.58
N GLY A 121 32.23 -4.35 -12.87
CA GLY A 121 33.19 -3.33 -12.43
C GLY A 121 32.92 -2.65 -11.09
N GLY A 122 32.05 -3.21 -10.23
CA GLY A 122 31.95 -2.80 -8.81
C GLY A 122 31.00 -1.63 -8.52
N GLY A 123 30.16 -1.23 -9.46
CA GLY A 123 29.04 -0.32 -9.18
C GLY A 123 27.98 -0.99 -8.30
N LYS A 124 27.16 -0.19 -7.62
CA LYS A 124 26.06 -0.70 -6.79
C LYS A 124 24.77 0.06 -7.09
N TRP A 125 23.67 -0.66 -7.12
CA TRP A 125 22.32 -0.13 -7.21
C TRP A 125 21.60 -0.23 -5.87
N GLU A 126 20.84 0.81 -5.56
CA GLU A 126 19.81 0.81 -4.52
C GLU A 126 18.45 1.06 -5.17
N ALA A 127 17.46 0.23 -4.86
CA ALA A 127 16.06 0.47 -5.25
C ALA A 127 15.25 0.94 -4.04
N LEU A 128 14.75 2.18 -4.12
CA LEU A 128 14.05 2.85 -3.04
C LEU A 128 12.54 2.70 -3.26
N ASN A 129 11.86 2.02 -2.34
CA ASN A 129 10.44 1.75 -2.48
C ASN A 129 9.59 2.78 -1.74
N PHE A 130 9.06 3.73 -2.50
CA PHE A 130 8.16 4.78 -2.05
C PHE A 130 6.68 4.46 -2.32
N GLY A 131 6.36 3.20 -2.63
CA GLY A 131 4.98 2.77 -2.84
C GLY A 131 4.15 2.90 -1.57
N VAL A 132 2.98 3.52 -1.68
CA VAL A 132 2.02 3.63 -0.57
C VAL A 132 0.65 3.16 -1.07
N PRO A 133 0.08 2.09 -0.49
CA PRO A 133 -1.22 1.59 -0.91
C PRO A 133 -2.30 2.68 -1.01
N GLY A 134 -3.00 2.72 -2.15
CA GLY A 134 -4.08 3.67 -2.41
C GLY A 134 -3.68 5.03 -2.98
N TYR A 135 -2.38 5.32 -3.13
CA TYR A 135 -1.93 6.58 -3.71
C TYR A 135 -2.34 6.74 -5.16
N HIS A 136 -3.08 7.79 -5.48
CA HIS A 136 -3.35 8.20 -6.85
C HIS A 136 -2.20 9.06 -7.42
N ILE A 137 -2.27 9.42 -8.72
CA ILE A 137 -1.17 10.09 -9.43
C ILE A 137 -0.71 11.39 -8.76
N GLY A 138 -1.64 12.14 -8.15
CA GLY A 138 -1.33 13.39 -7.45
C GLY A 138 -0.46 13.15 -6.21
N GLN A 139 -0.76 12.12 -5.42
CA GLN A 139 0.04 11.74 -4.25
C GLN A 139 1.40 11.18 -4.67
N VAL A 140 1.45 10.42 -5.77
CA VAL A 140 2.71 9.92 -6.33
C VAL A 140 3.60 11.07 -6.80
N ALA A 141 3.05 12.07 -7.48
CA ALA A 141 3.78 13.27 -7.89
C ALA A 141 4.31 14.06 -6.69
N ALA A 142 3.50 14.23 -5.64
CA ALA A 142 3.93 14.86 -4.40
C ALA A 142 5.06 14.07 -3.70
N MET A 143 4.98 12.73 -3.69
CA MET A 143 6.03 11.87 -3.15
C MET A 143 7.35 12.04 -3.93
N LEU A 144 7.27 12.11 -5.26
CA LEU A 144 8.42 12.36 -6.13
C LEU A 144 9.07 13.71 -5.84
N ALA A 145 8.29 14.79 -5.93
CA ALA A 145 8.77 16.16 -5.77
C ALA A 145 9.28 16.47 -4.35
N GLY A 146 8.68 15.84 -3.34
CA GLY A 146 9.05 16.01 -1.94
C GLY A 146 10.09 14.98 -1.48
N ARG A 147 9.61 13.86 -0.96
CA ARG A 147 10.44 12.92 -0.19
C ARG A 147 11.45 12.18 -1.06
N ALA A 148 11.03 11.66 -2.21
CA ALA A 148 11.92 10.84 -3.05
C ALA A 148 13.07 11.67 -3.62
N ALA A 149 12.82 12.92 -4.03
CA ALA A 149 13.84 13.84 -4.52
C ALA A 149 15.01 14.03 -3.53
N ARG A 150 14.75 13.98 -2.21
CA ARG A 150 15.79 14.13 -1.17
C ARG A 150 16.84 13.01 -1.17
N PHE A 151 16.53 11.86 -1.77
CA PHE A 151 17.45 10.73 -1.88
C PHE A 151 18.33 10.78 -3.15
N ALA A 152 18.22 11.85 -3.94
CA ALA A 152 18.96 12.04 -5.18
C ALA A 152 18.92 10.80 -6.12
N PRO A 153 17.72 10.29 -6.46
CA PRO A 153 17.59 9.17 -7.40
C PRO A 153 18.19 9.55 -8.75
N ASP A 154 18.86 8.58 -9.38
CA ASP A 154 19.37 8.70 -10.74
C ASP A 154 18.29 8.32 -11.77
N GLU A 155 17.38 7.43 -11.37
CA GLU A 155 16.27 6.96 -12.17
C GLU A 155 14.98 6.99 -11.35
N VAL A 156 13.86 7.20 -12.02
CA VAL A 156 12.53 7.11 -11.42
C VAL A 156 11.73 6.07 -12.18
N LEU A 157 11.24 5.06 -11.47
CA LEU A 157 10.34 4.07 -12.00
C LEU A 157 8.98 4.24 -11.34
N TYR A 158 7.99 4.59 -12.15
CA TYR A 158 6.61 4.74 -11.70
C TYR A 158 5.80 3.50 -12.10
N LEU A 159 5.20 2.85 -11.11
CA LEU A 159 4.35 1.67 -11.28
C LEU A 159 2.89 2.12 -11.20
N TYR A 160 2.30 2.32 -12.38
CA TYR A 160 0.90 2.71 -12.56
C TYR A 160 -0.07 1.64 -12.06
N CYS A 161 -1.18 2.08 -11.47
CA CYS A 161 -2.29 1.27 -11.01
C CYS A 161 -3.65 1.92 -11.33
N LEU A 162 -4.72 1.18 -11.13
CA LEU A 162 -6.09 1.60 -11.47
C LEU A 162 -6.62 2.75 -10.61
N ASN A 163 -5.95 3.08 -9.50
CA ASN A 163 -6.32 4.20 -8.66
C ASN A 163 -5.69 5.53 -9.12
N ASP A 164 -4.78 5.53 -10.09
CA ASP A 164 -4.13 6.76 -10.55
C ASP A 164 -5.05 7.81 -11.18
N PRO A 165 -6.08 7.45 -11.99
CA PRO A 165 -7.04 8.43 -12.51
C PRO A 165 -8.02 8.97 -11.47
N GLN A 166 -7.94 8.52 -10.21
CA GLN A 166 -8.85 9.00 -9.17
C GLN A 166 -8.48 10.44 -8.78
N ASP A 167 -9.50 11.29 -8.65
CA ASP A 167 -9.34 12.65 -8.11
C ASP A 167 -8.91 12.62 -6.63
N THR A 168 -9.38 11.62 -5.90
CA THR A 168 -9.09 11.38 -4.48
C THR A 168 -8.86 9.90 -4.21
N SER A 169 -7.91 9.60 -3.30
CA SER A 169 -7.70 8.22 -2.82
C SER A 169 -8.92 7.74 -2.03
N LYS A 170 -9.42 6.55 -2.37
CA LYS A 170 -10.50 5.88 -1.63
C LYS A 170 -10.05 5.43 -0.25
N GLU A 171 -8.80 5.00 -0.13
CA GLU A 171 -8.18 4.59 1.12
C GLU A 171 -8.13 5.76 2.10
N LEU A 172 -7.84 6.97 1.61
CA LEU A 172 -7.97 8.17 2.43
C LEU A 172 -9.40 8.33 2.95
N GLU A 173 -10.42 8.24 2.10
CA GLU A 173 -11.81 8.35 2.55
C GLU A 173 -12.16 7.33 3.63
N GLU A 174 -11.67 6.10 3.50
CA GLU A 174 -11.87 5.04 4.49
C GLU A 174 -11.12 5.32 5.80
N ILE A 175 -9.87 5.78 5.76
CA ILE A 175 -9.10 6.19 6.94
C ILE A 175 -9.87 7.28 7.70
N LEU A 176 -10.34 8.30 6.98
CA LEU A 176 -11.12 9.41 7.55
C LEU A 176 -12.46 8.95 8.15
N ARG A 177 -13.06 7.86 7.66
CA ARG A 177 -14.26 7.24 8.25
C ARG A 177 -13.92 6.38 9.49
N ALA A 178 -12.87 5.57 9.40
CA ALA A 178 -12.51 4.57 10.40
C ALA A 178 -11.95 5.18 11.69
N ASP A 179 -11.24 6.30 11.61
CA ASP A 179 -10.65 6.99 12.77
C ASP A 179 -11.69 7.73 13.64
N GLY A 180 -12.99 7.55 13.39
CA GLY A 180 -14.06 8.24 14.12
C GLY A 180 -13.89 9.75 14.03
N MET A 181 -13.38 10.23 12.90
CA MET A 181 -12.82 11.55 12.76
C MET A 181 -13.88 12.61 13.08
N THR A 182 -13.62 13.37 14.15
CA THR A 182 -14.51 14.45 14.58
C THR A 182 -14.63 15.49 13.47
N ALA A 183 -15.78 16.17 13.37
CA ALA A 183 -15.97 17.25 12.40
C ALA A 183 -14.83 18.27 12.49
N ALA A 184 -14.45 18.69 13.71
CA ALA A 184 -13.34 19.61 13.93
C ALA A 184 -11.98 19.14 13.37
N ARG A 185 -11.65 17.85 13.48
CA ARG A 185 -10.39 17.32 12.93
C ARG A 185 -10.45 17.19 11.41
N ARG A 186 -11.63 16.86 10.85
CA ARG A 186 -11.88 16.89 9.40
C ARG A 186 -11.65 18.29 8.85
N ASP A 187 -12.25 19.27 9.50
CA ASP A 187 -12.21 20.67 9.08
C ASP A 187 -10.78 21.23 9.16
N TYR A 188 -10.04 20.90 10.23
CA TYR A 188 -8.63 21.27 10.34
C TYR A 188 -7.77 20.68 9.21
N LEU A 189 -7.88 19.38 8.93
CA LEU A 189 -7.13 18.76 7.83
C LEU A 189 -7.56 19.31 6.47
N GLY A 190 -8.85 19.58 6.28
CA GLY A 190 -9.38 20.25 5.10
C GLY A 190 -8.73 21.62 4.89
N GLN A 191 -8.67 22.46 5.92
CA GLN A 191 -8.00 23.77 5.86
C GLN A 191 -6.51 23.65 5.51
N VAL A 192 -5.80 22.70 6.13
CA VAL A 192 -4.37 22.47 5.89
C VAL A 192 -4.13 21.99 4.45
N TRP A 193 -4.99 21.13 3.92
CA TRP A 193 -4.84 20.56 2.58
C TRP A 193 -5.31 21.50 1.47
N GLU A 194 -6.39 22.24 1.67
CA GLU A 194 -6.91 23.21 0.68
C GLU A 194 -6.01 24.44 0.56
N GLY A 195 -5.46 24.92 1.67
CA GLY A 195 -4.59 26.11 1.69
C GLY A 195 -3.26 25.94 0.95
N ALA A 196 -2.86 24.71 0.62
CA ALA A 196 -1.60 24.41 -0.04
C ALA A 196 -1.72 24.14 -1.55
N ARG A 197 -2.90 24.37 -2.14
CA ARG A 197 -3.12 24.35 -3.60
C ARG A 197 -2.72 25.66 -4.31
N SER A 198 -2.09 26.61 -3.61
CA SER A 198 -1.65 27.91 -4.13
C SER A 198 -0.20 27.90 -4.62
#